data_AF-A0A084VX57-F1
#
_entry.id   AF-A0A084VX57-F1
#
_cell.length_a   1.000
_cell.length_b   1.000
_cell.length_c   1.000
_cell.angle_alpha   90.00
_cell.angle_beta   90.00
_cell.angle_gamma   90.00
#
_symmetry.space_group_name_H-M   'P 1'
#
loop_
_entity.id
_entity.type
_entity.pdbx_description
1 polymer ?
#
loop_
_entity_poly.entity_id
_entity_poly.type
_entity_poly.pdbx_seq_one_letter_code
_entity_poly.pdbx_strand_id
1 'polypeptide(L)'
;MDFFNYKERVVDLLQTMQKAADEDRQLHTEGKSVTKKVAILKNAMFLLIKKDLQLVFLKHNVLNVLTDWLTPLRTRSLPPIQIRENFLKLLVNFPAIDKELIEKSGIGKAVLYLSQHPRESNANRELAERLIAAWNLNTDLQENTPEEHGQRDLVQQPRKLKLFPEPSTSAKKDQEYWRSVEDKQDAIRPGWVPRARVPMPSAKKYTVRPKSNINKDDSIVLKFTKIKEKYKSSSVRERITENAKNLKKKGPRRPGDLSIDGTGMDD
;
A
#
# COMPACT_ATOMS: atom_id res chain seq x y z
N MET A 1 18.10 -42.98 -15.54
CA MET A 1 17.65 -42.87 -14.13
C MET A 1 16.33 -42.13 -14.12
N ASP A 2 15.27 -42.82 -13.72
CA ASP A 2 13.90 -42.48 -14.09
C ASP A 2 13.26 -41.38 -13.25
N PHE A 3 12.43 -40.56 -13.90
CA PHE A 3 11.64 -39.48 -13.32
C PHE A 3 10.77 -39.93 -12.13
N PHE A 4 10.39 -41.20 -12.09
CA PHE A 4 9.58 -41.78 -11.02
C PHE A 4 10.31 -41.80 -9.67
N ASN A 5 11.61 -42.15 -9.66
CA ASN A 5 12.45 -42.20 -8.45
C ASN A 5 12.61 -40.78 -7.84
N TYR A 6 12.66 -39.75 -8.67
CA TYR A 6 12.75 -38.37 -8.20
C TYR A 6 11.48 -37.88 -7.48
N LYS A 7 10.30 -38.31 -7.90
CA LYS A 7 9.05 -37.95 -7.23
C LYS A 7 8.96 -38.54 -5.82
N GLU A 8 9.30 -39.82 -5.69
CA GLU A 8 9.32 -40.51 -4.39
C GLU A 8 10.28 -39.80 -3.42
N ARG A 9 11.50 -39.49 -3.88
CA ARG A 9 12.47 -38.71 -3.10
C ARG A 9 11.98 -37.33 -2.66
N VAL A 10 11.19 -36.65 -3.50
CA VAL A 10 10.60 -35.35 -3.15
C VAL A 10 9.58 -35.51 -2.02
N VAL A 11 8.68 -36.50 -2.15
CA VAL A 11 7.64 -36.75 -1.15
C VAL A 11 8.27 -37.17 0.18
N ASP A 12 9.23 -38.08 0.16
CA ASP A 12 9.95 -38.55 1.35
C ASP A 12 10.67 -37.40 2.07
N LEU A 13 11.31 -36.51 1.29
CA LEU A 13 11.95 -35.33 1.86
C LEU A 13 10.93 -34.42 2.55
N LEU A 14 9.79 -34.14 1.91
CA LEU A 14 8.77 -33.26 2.48
C LEU A 14 8.18 -33.86 3.76
N GLN A 15 7.92 -35.17 3.79
CA GLN A 15 7.48 -35.86 5.00
C GLN A 15 8.53 -35.80 6.11
N THR A 16 9.82 -36.01 5.77
CA THR A 16 10.92 -35.89 6.72
C THR A 16 11.02 -34.48 7.28
N MET A 17 10.84 -33.45 6.44
CA MET A 17 10.84 -32.05 6.86
C MET A 17 9.65 -31.71 7.78
N GLN A 18 8.46 -32.20 7.48
CA GLN A 18 7.27 -32.02 8.34
C GLN A 18 7.49 -32.69 9.69
N LYS A 19 7.91 -33.96 9.70
CA LYS A 19 8.20 -34.72 10.91
C LYS A 19 9.23 -34.01 11.80
N ALA A 20 10.31 -33.49 11.20
CA ALA A 20 11.31 -32.74 11.97
C ALA A 20 10.76 -31.43 12.56
N ALA A 21 9.83 -30.76 11.88
CA ALA A 21 9.17 -29.58 12.42
C ALA A 21 8.27 -29.94 13.62
N ASP A 22 7.53 -31.04 13.52
CA ASP A 22 6.67 -31.56 14.59
C ASP A 22 7.47 -32.02 15.81
N GLU A 23 8.54 -32.80 15.60
CA GLU A 23 9.43 -33.22 16.67
C GLU A 23 10.04 -32.01 17.39
N ASP A 24 10.47 -30.99 16.65
CA ASP A 24 11.01 -29.77 17.25
C ASP A 24 9.95 -28.97 18.03
N ARG A 25 8.68 -28.99 17.60
CA ARG A 25 7.56 -28.41 18.39
C ARG A 25 7.35 -29.17 19.69
N GLN A 26 7.40 -30.50 19.64
CA GLN A 26 7.27 -31.36 20.82
C GLN A 26 8.43 -31.11 21.79
N LEU A 27 9.68 -31.14 21.30
CA LEU A 27 10.87 -30.86 22.11
C LEU A 27 10.80 -29.47 22.75
N HIS A 28 10.36 -28.45 22.02
CA HIS A 28 10.17 -27.12 22.59
C HIS A 28 9.10 -27.11 23.69
N THR A 29 8.01 -27.86 23.52
CA THR A 29 6.93 -27.98 24.52
C THR A 29 7.43 -28.72 25.77
N GLU A 30 8.31 -29.70 25.60
CA GLU A 30 8.98 -30.44 26.67
C GLU A 30 10.14 -29.65 27.33
N GLY A 31 10.46 -28.45 26.84
CA GLY A 31 11.59 -27.64 27.35
C GLY A 31 12.97 -28.19 26.97
N LYS A 32 13.06 -29.06 25.97
CA LYS A 32 14.30 -29.65 25.45
C LYS A 32 14.88 -28.83 24.30
N SER A 33 16.16 -29.03 24.03
CA SER A 33 16.87 -28.37 22.93
C SER A 33 16.31 -28.78 21.55
N VAL A 34 15.99 -27.79 20.74
CA VAL A 34 15.47 -27.92 19.38
C VAL A 34 16.62 -28.17 18.40
N THR A 35 16.73 -29.38 17.83
CA THR A 35 17.88 -29.77 16.99
C THR A 35 17.49 -30.45 15.68
N LYS A 36 16.25 -30.93 15.53
CA LYS A 36 15.85 -31.81 14.42
C LYS A 36 15.80 -31.07 13.09
N LYS A 37 15.20 -29.87 13.04
CA LYS A 37 15.18 -29.06 11.81
C LYS A 37 16.58 -28.69 11.35
N VAL A 38 17.45 -28.29 12.27
CA VAL A 38 18.84 -27.90 11.95
C VAL A 38 19.63 -29.09 11.41
N ALA A 39 19.43 -30.29 11.97
CA ALA A 39 20.11 -31.50 11.53
C ALA A 39 19.81 -31.85 10.07
N ILE A 40 18.56 -31.74 9.63
CA ILE A 40 18.16 -32.11 8.26
C ILE A 40 18.28 -30.95 7.26
N LEU A 41 18.44 -29.71 7.72
CA LEU A 41 18.45 -28.51 6.88
C LEU A 41 19.43 -28.61 5.71
N LYS A 42 20.65 -29.11 5.95
CA LYS A 42 21.68 -29.25 4.90
C LYS A 42 21.21 -30.19 3.77
N ASN A 43 20.66 -31.34 4.14
CA ASN A 43 20.17 -32.33 3.20
C ASN A 43 18.93 -31.82 2.44
N ALA A 44 18.02 -31.13 3.14
CA ALA A 44 16.85 -30.52 2.52
C ALA A 44 17.25 -29.45 1.50
N MET A 45 18.16 -28.55 1.86
CA MET A 45 18.64 -27.49 0.96
C MET A 45 19.32 -28.03 -0.29
N PHE A 46 20.08 -29.12 -0.18
CA PHE A 46 20.72 -29.77 -1.33
C PHE A 46 19.72 -30.20 -2.41
N LEU A 47 18.51 -30.61 -2.03
CA LEU A 47 17.46 -31.01 -2.96
C LEU A 47 16.59 -29.83 -3.39
N LEU A 48 16.22 -28.94 -2.46
CA LEU A 48 15.35 -27.78 -2.73
C LEU A 48 15.98 -26.77 -3.72
N ILE A 49 17.31 -26.66 -3.76
CA ILE A 49 18.02 -25.75 -4.67
C ILE A 49 17.98 -26.26 -6.12
N LYS A 50 17.79 -27.57 -6.36
CA LYS A 50 17.83 -28.15 -7.71
C LYS A 50 16.65 -27.68 -8.55
N LYS A 51 16.94 -26.88 -9.58
CA LYS A 51 15.96 -26.27 -10.48
C LYS A 51 14.99 -27.29 -11.09
N ASP A 52 15.50 -28.44 -11.52
CA ASP A 52 14.71 -29.52 -12.12
C ASP A 52 13.63 -30.06 -11.17
N LEU A 53 13.86 -29.98 -9.86
CA LEU A 53 12.94 -30.46 -8.84
C LEU A 53 12.00 -29.38 -8.31
N GLN A 54 12.30 -28.09 -8.50
CA GLN A 54 11.52 -27.00 -7.91
C GLN A 54 10.05 -27.02 -8.34
N LEU A 55 9.77 -27.30 -9.62
CA LEU A 55 8.40 -27.41 -10.11
C LEU A 55 7.67 -28.61 -9.50
N VAL A 56 8.38 -29.71 -9.25
CA VAL A 56 7.83 -30.91 -8.59
C VAL A 56 7.52 -30.59 -7.12
N PHE A 57 8.42 -29.90 -6.42
CA PHE A 57 8.19 -29.43 -5.05
C PHE A 57 6.96 -28.52 -4.94
N LEU A 58 6.77 -27.59 -5.89
CA LEU A 58 5.58 -26.73 -5.91
C LEU A 58 4.29 -27.53 -6.07
N LYS A 59 4.27 -28.55 -6.96
CA LYS A 59 3.12 -29.44 -7.13
C LYS A 59 2.78 -30.24 -5.86
N HIS A 60 3.77 -30.50 -5.00
CA HIS A 60 3.59 -31.20 -3.73
C HIS A 60 3.47 -30.25 -2.52
N ASN A 61 3.06 -28.99 -2.72
CA ASN A 61 2.80 -28.02 -1.65
C ASN A 61 4.00 -27.77 -0.71
N VAL A 62 5.23 -27.75 -1.25
CA VAL A 62 6.44 -27.42 -0.49
C VAL A 62 6.32 -26.13 0.32
N LEU A 63 5.58 -25.15 -0.19
CA LEU A 63 5.40 -23.86 0.48
C LEU A 63 4.72 -23.98 1.84
N ASN A 64 3.83 -24.96 2.03
CA ASN A 64 3.21 -25.21 3.33
C ASN A 64 4.26 -25.67 4.35
N VAL A 65 5.16 -26.56 3.93
CA VAL A 65 6.26 -27.06 4.77
C VAL A 65 7.23 -25.94 5.11
N LEU A 66 7.60 -25.10 4.13
CA LEU A 66 8.44 -23.93 4.38
C LEU A 66 7.78 -22.91 5.31
N THR A 67 6.47 -22.70 5.15
CA THR A 67 5.70 -21.82 6.03
C THR A 67 5.74 -22.33 7.45
N ASP A 68 5.53 -23.63 7.65
CA ASP A 68 5.55 -24.25 8.98
C ASP A 68 6.91 -24.11 9.68
N TRP A 69 8.00 -24.19 8.92
CA TRP A 69 9.35 -23.99 9.43
C TRP A 69 9.69 -22.53 9.77
N LEU A 70 9.10 -21.57 9.04
CA LEU A 70 9.31 -20.14 9.23
C LEU A 70 8.35 -19.53 10.25
N THR A 71 7.20 -20.16 10.49
CA THR A 71 6.18 -19.67 11.39
C THR A 71 6.74 -19.63 12.82
N PRO A 72 6.68 -18.48 13.51
CA PRO A 72 7.15 -18.39 14.89
C PRO A 72 6.31 -19.30 15.79
N LEU A 73 6.96 -19.87 16.80
CA LEU A 73 6.25 -20.63 17.84
C LEU A 73 5.37 -19.68 18.67
N ARG A 74 4.44 -20.23 19.48
CA ARG A 74 3.55 -19.45 20.36
C ARG A 74 4.29 -18.54 21.34
N THR A 75 5.55 -18.87 21.65
CA THR A 75 6.48 -18.06 22.45
C THR A 75 7.06 -16.85 21.70
N ARG A 76 6.64 -16.63 20.43
CA ARG A 76 7.13 -15.60 19.51
C ARG A 76 8.64 -15.68 19.23
N SER A 77 9.28 -16.81 19.55
CA SER A 77 10.68 -17.04 19.22
C SER A 77 10.85 -17.28 17.72
N LEU A 78 11.82 -16.60 17.13
CA LEU A 78 12.19 -16.79 15.73
C LEU A 78 12.83 -18.16 15.51
N PRO A 79 12.61 -18.80 14.36
CA PRO A 79 13.39 -19.95 13.94
C PRO A 79 14.90 -19.62 13.89
N PRO A 80 15.77 -20.63 14.05
CA PRO A 80 17.22 -20.48 13.91
C PRO A 80 17.62 -19.69 12.67
N ILE A 81 18.59 -18.77 12.82
CA ILE A 81 19.04 -17.85 11.75
C ILE A 81 19.41 -18.60 10.46
N GLN A 82 20.05 -19.76 10.58
CA GLN A 82 20.44 -20.59 9.44
C GLN A 82 19.25 -21.04 8.60
N ILE A 83 18.11 -21.34 9.23
CA ILE A 83 16.89 -21.74 8.50
C ILE A 83 16.34 -20.53 7.73
N ARG A 84 16.23 -19.38 8.41
CA ARG A 84 15.68 -18.14 7.84
C ARG A 84 16.49 -17.67 6.63
N GLU A 85 17.81 -17.59 6.76
CA GLU A 85 18.70 -17.18 5.67
C GLU A 85 18.59 -18.10 4.45
N ASN A 86 18.63 -19.42 4.66
CA ASN A 86 18.58 -20.39 3.58
C ASN A 86 17.24 -20.36 2.86
N PHE A 87 16.12 -20.28 3.60
CA PHE A 87 14.79 -20.28 2.99
C PHE A 87 14.45 -18.97 2.29
N LEU A 88 14.85 -17.81 2.82
CA LEU A 88 14.66 -16.53 2.12
C LEU A 88 15.44 -16.50 0.81
N LYS A 89 16.72 -16.91 0.82
CA LYS A 89 17.53 -17.03 -0.40
C LYS A 89 16.94 -18.04 -1.40
N LEU A 90 16.41 -19.15 -0.89
CA LEU A 90 15.75 -20.15 -1.72
C LEU A 90 14.51 -19.58 -2.41
N LEU A 91 13.62 -18.92 -1.65
CA LEU A 91 12.38 -18.32 -2.16
C LEU A 91 12.62 -17.25 -3.23
N VAL A 92 13.68 -16.46 -3.11
CA VAL A 92 14.08 -15.50 -4.17
C VAL A 92 14.45 -16.20 -5.47
N ASN A 93 14.96 -17.44 -5.38
CA ASN A 93 15.41 -18.23 -6.51
C ASN A 93 14.36 -19.24 -7.01
N PHE A 94 13.16 -19.29 -6.43
CA PHE A 94 12.08 -20.15 -6.94
C PHE A 94 11.60 -19.66 -8.31
N PRO A 95 11.05 -20.54 -9.17
CA PRO A 95 10.28 -20.12 -10.34
C PRO A 95 9.09 -19.24 -9.91
N ALA A 96 8.49 -18.53 -10.88
CA ALA A 96 7.32 -17.70 -10.62
C ALA A 96 6.24 -18.51 -9.87
N ILE A 97 5.86 -18.02 -8.69
CA ILE A 97 4.89 -18.66 -7.81
C ILE A 97 3.55 -17.95 -7.99
N ASP A 98 2.48 -18.71 -8.24
CA ASP A 98 1.13 -18.16 -8.37
C ASP A 98 0.66 -17.55 -7.05
N LYS A 99 -0.03 -16.40 -7.15
CA LYS A 99 -0.57 -15.68 -5.98
C LYS A 99 -1.49 -16.56 -5.13
N GLU A 100 -2.30 -17.41 -5.76
CA GLU A 100 -3.17 -18.34 -5.05
C GLU A 100 -2.39 -19.32 -4.17
N LEU A 101 -1.24 -19.82 -4.65
CA LEU A 101 -0.43 -20.78 -3.90
C LEU A 101 0.25 -20.09 -2.70
N ILE A 102 0.66 -18.83 -2.88
CA ILE A 102 1.23 -18.01 -1.80
C ILE A 102 0.18 -17.77 -0.70
N GLU A 103 -1.06 -17.47 -1.09
CA GLU A 103 -2.16 -17.24 -0.16
C GLU A 103 -2.59 -18.52 0.56
N LYS A 104 -2.79 -19.62 -0.19
CA LYS A 104 -3.17 -20.94 0.34
C LYS A 104 -2.12 -21.50 1.30
N SER A 105 -0.83 -21.32 1.00
CA SER A 105 0.25 -21.83 1.85
C SER A 105 0.50 -20.98 3.09
N GLY A 106 0.13 -19.70 3.06
CA GLY A 106 0.42 -18.76 4.14
C GLY A 106 1.87 -18.26 4.18
N ILE A 107 2.70 -18.62 3.20
CA ILE A 107 4.13 -18.26 3.18
C ILE A 107 4.34 -16.74 3.20
N GLY A 108 3.46 -15.99 2.53
CA GLY A 108 3.50 -14.53 2.51
C GLY A 108 3.39 -13.91 3.91
N LYS A 109 2.54 -14.49 4.78
CA LYS A 109 2.37 -14.02 6.16
C LYS A 109 3.62 -14.31 7.00
N ALA A 110 4.22 -15.50 6.84
CA ALA A 110 5.45 -15.85 7.53
C ALA A 110 6.61 -14.93 7.11
N VAL A 111 6.77 -14.66 5.81
CA VAL A 111 7.81 -13.75 5.30
C VAL A 111 7.58 -12.31 5.76
N LEU A 112 6.32 -11.84 5.78
CA LEU A 112 5.96 -10.52 6.34
C LEU A 112 6.30 -10.41 7.83
N TYR A 113 6.07 -11.46 8.61
CA TYR A 113 6.47 -11.47 10.01
C TYR A 113 7.98 -11.31 10.17
N LEU A 114 8.78 -12.01 9.36
CA LEU A 114 10.24 -11.90 9.40
C LEU A 114 10.74 -10.50 9.05
N SER A 115 10.15 -9.84 8.03
CA SER A 115 10.58 -8.49 7.65
C SER A 115 10.34 -7.47 8.78
N GLN A 116 9.23 -7.60 9.51
CA GLN A 116 8.85 -6.68 10.58
C GLN A 116 9.51 -7.00 11.93
N HIS A 117 10.10 -8.19 12.10
CA HIS A 117 10.60 -8.60 13.41
C HIS A 117 11.86 -7.82 13.82
N PRO A 118 11.93 -7.28 15.06
CA PRO A 118 13.05 -6.44 15.50
C PRO A 118 14.38 -7.18 15.60
N ARG A 119 14.34 -8.49 15.92
CA ARG A 119 15.53 -9.36 16.02
C ARG A 119 15.93 -10.08 14.71
N GLU A 120 15.36 -9.67 13.57
CA GLU A 120 15.79 -10.18 12.26
C GLU A 120 17.07 -9.47 11.78
N SER A 121 17.90 -10.18 11.01
CA SER A 121 19.08 -9.59 10.38
C SER A 121 18.67 -8.62 9.27
N ASN A 122 19.39 -7.50 9.12
CA ASN A 122 19.11 -6.51 8.06
C ASN A 122 19.13 -7.15 6.65
N ALA A 123 20.07 -8.05 6.38
CA ALA A 123 20.15 -8.75 5.10
C ALA A 123 18.91 -9.63 4.83
N ASN A 124 18.39 -10.29 5.87
CA ASN A 124 17.17 -11.09 5.75
C ASN A 124 15.93 -10.20 5.59
N ARG A 125 15.87 -9.08 6.29
CA ARG A 125 14.79 -8.11 6.17
C ARG A 125 14.68 -7.59 4.74
N GLU A 126 15.80 -7.22 4.12
CA GLU A 126 15.84 -6.77 2.73
C GLU A 126 15.34 -7.85 1.75
N LEU A 127 15.79 -9.11 1.92
CA LEU A 127 15.30 -10.24 1.11
C LEU A 127 13.80 -10.47 1.28
N ALA A 128 13.30 -10.39 2.52
CA ALA A 128 11.89 -10.57 2.83
C ALA A 128 11.04 -9.43 2.23
N GLU A 129 11.46 -8.17 2.36
CA GLU A 129 10.81 -7.02 1.74
C GLU A 129 10.75 -7.13 0.22
N ARG A 130 11.85 -7.57 -0.41
CA ARG A 130 11.89 -7.82 -1.84
C ARG A 130 10.90 -8.91 -2.27
N LEU A 131 10.78 -10.00 -1.50
CA LEU A 131 9.80 -11.07 -1.77
C LEU A 131 8.36 -10.56 -1.65
N ILE A 132 8.07 -9.79 -0.61
CA ILE A 132 6.73 -9.20 -0.37
C ILE A 132 6.35 -8.27 -1.54
N ALA A 133 7.28 -7.42 -1.97
CA ALA A 133 7.09 -6.55 -3.12
C ALA A 133 6.89 -7.35 -4.42
N ALA A 134 7.70 -8.40 -4.64
CA ALA A 134 7.59 -9.25 -5.84
C ALA A 134 6.24 -9.97 -5.93
N TRP A 135 5.70 -10.42 -4.79
CA TRP A 135 4.41 -11.08 -4.72
C TRP A 135 3.22 -10.11 -4.73
N ASN A 136 3.48 -8.79 -4.82
CA ASN A 136 2.47 -7.73 -4.70
C ASN A 136 1.56 -7.92 -3.49
N LEU A 137 2.13 -8.43 -2.39
CA LEU A 137 1.47 -8.52 -1.09
C LEU A 137 1.48 -7.11 -0.46
N ASN A 138 0.79 -6.16 -1.09
CA ASN A 138 0.48 -4.91 -0.42
C ASN A 138 -0.54 -5.23 0.68
N THR A 139 -0.02 -5.34 1.90
CA THR A 139 -0.51 -4.72 3.15
C THR A 139 -2.01 -4.48 3.35
N ASP A 140 -2.92 -5.27 2.78
CA ASP A 140 -4.30 -5.33 3.28
C ASP A 140 -4.37 -6.03 4.66
N LEU A 141 -3.25 -6.60 5.12
CA LEU A 141 -3.02 -7.08 6.49
C LEU A 141 -2.50 -6.01 7.45
N GLN A 142 -2.13 -4.81 6.95
CA GLN A 142 -2.28 -3.66 7.83
C GLN A 142 -3.78 -3.40 7.91
N GLU A 143 -4.43 -4.01 8.89
CA GLU A 143 -5.60 -3.40 9.50
C GLU A 143 -5.14 -2.02 10.02
N ASN A 144 -5.05 -1.07 9.11
CA ASN A 144 -5.01 0.33 9.44
C ASN A 144 -6.38 0.55 10.08
N THR A 145 -6.44 0.46 11.40
CA THR A 145 -7.66 0.72 12.15
C THR A 145 -8.17 2.10 11.72
N PRO A 146 -9.50 2.33 11.74
CA PRO A 146 -10.07 3.63 11.41
C PRO A 146 -9.36 4.80 12.15
N GLU A 147 -8.79 4.51 13.31
CA GLU A 147 -8.08 5.42 14.20
C GLU A 147 -6.71 5.86 13.66
N GLU A 148 -5.88 4.95 13.13
CA GLU A 148 -4.56 5.31 12.56
C GLU A 148 -4.68 6.17 11.29
N HIS A 149 -5.73 5.93 10.50
CA HIS A 149 -6.03 6.76 9.32
C HIS A 149 -6.42 8.19 9.70
N GLY A 150 -7.22 8.35 10.75
CA GLY A 150 -7.59 9.67 11.26
C GLY A 150 -6.36 10.46 11.73
N GLN A 151 -5.41 9.78 12.37
CA GLN A 151 -4.17 10.41 12.86
C GLN A 151 -3.29 10.93 11.72
N ARG A 152 -3.16 10.21 10.60
CA ARG A 152 -2.39 10.69 9.43
C ARG A 152 -3.03 11.92 8.77
N ASP A 153 -4.36 11.96 8.65
CA ASP A 153 -5.11 13.12 8.13
C ASP A 153 -5.04 14.34 9.07
N LEU A 154 -4.80 14.12 10.37
CA LEU A 154 -4.51 15.13 11.39
C LEU A 154 -3.08 15.67 11.28
N VAL A 155 -2.10 14.80 11.04
CA VAL A 155 -0.68 15.19 10.90
C VAL A 155 -0.41 15.92 9.59
N GLN A 156 -1.09 15.55 8.50
CA GLN A 156 -0.99 16.24 7.21
C GLN A 156 -1.75 17.57 7.15
N GLN A 157 -2.31 18.05 8.27
CA GLN A 157 -2.96 19.35 8.27
C GLN A 157 -1.93 20.46 8.02
N PRO A 158 -2.14 21.34 7.02
CA PRO A 158 -1.34 22.54 6.91
C PRO A 158 -1.50 23.34 8.20
N ARG A 159 -0.38 23.69 8.85
CA ARG A 159 -0.37 24.47 10.09
C ARG A 159 -1.19 25.73 9.86
N LYS A 160 -2.17 25.95 10.75
CA LYS A 160 -3.18 27.01 10.70
C LYS A 160 -2.63 28.30 10.09
N LEU A 161 -3.10 28.66 8.89
CA LEU A 161 -3.11 30.06 8.47
C LEU A 161 -3.96 30.80 9.50
N LYS A 162 -3.34 31.69 10.30
CA LYS A 162 -4.04 32.60 11.20
C LYS A 162 -4.97 33.48 10.34
N LEU A 163 -6.24 33.11 10.24
CA LEU A 163 -7.28 33.85 9.52
C LEU A 163 -8.33 34.46 10.45
N PHE A 164 -8.01 34.59 11.74
CA PHE A 164 -8.83 35.33 12.69
C PHE A 164 -8.01 36.50 13.25
N PRO A 165 -8.42 37.75 13.04
CA PRO A 165 -8.17 38.77 14.04
C PRO A 165 -9.07 38.47 15.23
N GLU A 166 -8.47 38.14 16.37
CA GLU A 166 -9.11 38.31 17.68
C GLU A 166 -9.67 39.74 17.76
N PRO A 167 -10.81 39.99 18.43
CA PRO A 167 -11.37 41.33 18.58
C PRO A 167 -10.49 42.14 19.53
N SER A 168 -9.34 42.60 19.04
CA SER A 168 -8.51 43.57 19.72
C SER A 168 -9.18 44.95 19.60
N THR A 169 -9.39 45.57 20.75
CA THR A 169 -10.03 46.87 20.96
C THR A 169 -9.17 48.03 20.44
N SER A 170 -8.96 48.13 19.14
CA SER A 170 -8.25 49.27 18.53
C SER A 170 -8.90 49.69 17.20
N ALA A 171 -10.16 50.13 17.29
CA ALA A 171 -10.84 50.82 16.20
C ALA A 171 -10.62 52.33 16.34
N LYS A 172 -9.52 52.86 15.79
CA LYS A 172 -9.30 54.32 15.69
C LYS A 172 -8.68 54.80 14.37
N LYS A 173 -8.81 54.06 13.26
CA LYS A 173 -8.21 54.51 11.98
C LYS A 173 -9.05 54.43 10.70
N ASP A 174 -10.36 54.16 10.79
CA ASP A 174 -11.22 54.06 9.60
C ASP A 174 -12.32 55.14 9.53
N GLN A 175 -12.26 56.16 10.40
CA GLN A 175 -13.30 57.20 10.51
C GLN A 175 -13.21 58.32 9.46
N GLU A 176 -12.20 58.29 8.59
CA GLU A 176 -11.91 59.42 7.67
C GLU A 176 -12.22 59.13 6.18
N TYR A 177 -12.58 57.89 5.83
CA TYR A 177 -12.90 57.53 4.43
C TYR A 177 -14.41 57.52 4.10
N TRP A 178 -15.29 57.51 5.11
CA TRP A 178 -16.75 57.42 4.91
C TRP A 178 -17.50 58.75 5.06
N ARG A 179 -16.80 59.87 5.25
CA ARG A 179 -17.41 61.21 5.44
C ARG A 179 -17.67 61.98 4.13
N SER A 180 -17.42 61.39 2.97
CA SER A 180 -17.56 62.08 1.67
C SER A 180 -18.60 61.44 0.74
N VAL A 181 -19.65 60.85 1.30
CA VAL A 181 -20.84 60.40 0.55
C VAL A 181 -22.10 60.73 1.35
N GLU A 182 -22.28 62.01 1.66
CA GLU A 182 -23.60 62.57 1.96
C GLU A 182 -24.07 63.30 0.70
N ASP A 183 -24.67 62.53 -0.21
CA ASP A 183 -25.79 63.01 -1.02
C ASP A 183 -26.44 61.83 -1.75
N LYS A 184 -27.78 61.81 -1.71
CA LYS A 184 -28.74 60.80 -2.21
C LYS A 184 -29.19 59.77 -1.17
N GLN A 185 -30.07 60.27 -0.31
CA GLN A 185 -31.12 59.48 0.32
C GLN A 185 -32.14 59.05 -0.73
N ASP A 186 -32.09 57.78 -1.14
CA ASP A 186 -33.27 57.07 -1.62
C ASP A 186 -33.47 55.84 -0.75
N ALA A 187 -34.66 55.74 -0.17
CA ALA A 187 -35.01 54.82 0.90
C ALA A 187 -34.82 53.35 0.49
N ILE A 188 -33.87 52.67 1.14
CA ILE A 188 -33.65 51.24 0.97
C ILE A 188 -34.14 50.49 2.22
N ARG A 189 -35.08 49.55 2.03
CA ARG A 189 -35.70 48.72 3.08
C ARG A 189 -34.65 48.07 4.00
N PRO A 190 -34.94 47.85 5.30
CA PRO A 190 -34.02 47.17 6.20
C PRO A 190 -33.70 45.76 5.67
N GLY A 191 -32.42 45.51 5.34
CA GLY A 191 -31.94 44.22 4.84
C GLY A 191 -31.42 44.22 3.40
N TRP A 192 -31.62 45.29 2.64
CA TRP A 192 -31.06 45.39 1.29
C TRP A 192 -29.63 45.93 1.33
N VAL A 193 -28.72 45.18 0.71
CA VAL A 193 -27.32 45.57 0.51
C VAL A 193 -27.07 45.63 -0.99
N PRO A 194 -26.54 46.73 -1.55
CA PRO A 194 -26.36 46.90 -3.00
C PRO A 194 -25.28 45.98 -3.62
N ARG A 195 -24.65 45.10 -2.83
CA ARG A 195 -23.69 44.09 -3.30
C ARG A 195 -24.06 42.72 -2.74
N ALA A 196 -23.94 41.69 -3.58
CA ALA A 196 -24.13 40.31 -3.16
C ALA A 196 -23.18 39.95 -2.01
N ARG A 197 -23.70 39.36 -0.93
CA ARG A 197 -22.87 38.84 0.16
C ARG A 197 -22.22 37.54 -0.32
N VAL A 198 -20.90 37.49 -0.37
CA VAL A 198 -20.17 36.27 -0.66
C VAL A 198 -20.26 35.36 0.58
N PRO A 199 -20.68 34.09 0.45
CA PRO A 199 -20.68 33.16 1.57
C PRO A 199 -19.26 33.04 2.13
N MET A 200 -19.12 33.25 3.44
CA MET A 200 -17.84 32.99 4.09
C MET A 200 -17.52 31.50 3.98
N PRO A 201 -16.29 31.12 3.54
CA PRO A 201 -15.89 29.73 3.49
C PRO A 201 -16.05 29.08 4.87
N SER A 202 -16.89 28.05 4.94
CA SER A 202 -17.09 27.29 6.16
C SER A 202 -15.80 26.59 6.56
N ALA A 203 -15.30 26.84 7.77
CA ALA A 203 -14.17 26.10 8.36
C ALA A 203 -14.53 24.67 8.81
N LYS A 204 -15.78 24.21 8.56
CA LYS A 204 -16.22 22.86 8.93
C LYS A 204 -15.44 21.85 8.09
N LYS A 205 -14.62 21.04 8.77
CA LYS A 205 -13.82 19.98 8.16
C LYS A 205 -14.55 18.65 8.26
N TYR A 206 -14.77 17.99 7.13
CA TYR A 206 -15.29 16.63 7.11
C TYR A 206 -14.28 15.69 7.77
N THR A 207 -14.64 15.18 8.95
CA THR A 207 -13.88 14.18 9.71
C THR A 207 -14.35 12.76 9.44
N VAL A 208 -15.56 12.61 8.90
CA VAL A 208 -16.18 11.33 8.61
C VAL A 208 -16.13 11.07 7.12
N ARG A 209 -15.41 10.01 6.72
CA ARG A 209 -15.36 9.57 5.33
C ARG A 209 -16.70 8.93 4.95
N PRO A 210 -17.27 9.24 3.77
CA PRO A 210 -18.50 8.61 3.33
C PRO A 210 -18.30 7.11 3.21
N LYS A 211 -19.24 6.32 3.74
CA LYS A 211 -19.26 4.88 3.52
C LYS A 211 -19.65 4.61 2.07
N SER A 212 -18.87 3.79 1.37
CA SER A 212 -19.18 3.41 -0.02
C SER A 212 -20.38 2.46 -0.03
N ASN A 213 -21.45 2.84 -0.73
CA ASN A 213 -22.63 1.98 -0.93
C ASN A 213 -22.50 1.05 -2.14
N ILE A 214 -21.27 0.72 -2.56
CA ILE A 214 -21.05 -0.17 -3.71
C ILE A 214 -21.19 -1.60 -3.22
N ASN A 215 -22.29 -2.25 -3.59
CA ASN A 215 -22.43 -3.69 -3.48
C ASN A 215 -21.30 -4.34 -4.29
N LYS A 216 -20.55 -5.26 -3.67
CA LYS A 216 -19.47 -6.01 -4.31
C LYS A 216 -20.06 -7.05 -5.28
N ASP A 217 -20.63 -6.58 -6.38
CA ASP A 217 -20.93 -7.43 -7.52
C ASP A 217 -19.72 -7.47 -8.45
N ASP A 218 -19.22 -8.67 -8.73
CA ASP A 218 -18.01 -8.97 -9.52
C ASP A 218 -18.04 -8.38 -10.95
N SER A 219 -19.21 -7.90 -11.41
CA SER A 219 -19.39 -7.23 -12.69
C SER A 219 -18.64 -5.90 -12.82
N ILE A 220 -18.33 -5.23 -11.71
CA ILE A 220 -17.61 -3.94 -11.70
C ILE A 220 -16.11 -4.14 -12.00
N VAL A 221 -15.52 -5.24 -11.52
CA VAL A 221 -14.09 -5.57 -11.73
C VAL A 221 -13.79 -5.74 -13.22
N LEU A 222 -14.70 -6.37 -13.97
CA LEU A 222 -14.60 -6.54 -15.43
C LEU A 222 -14.68 -5.22 -16.22
N LYS A 223 -15.35 -4.20 -15.68
CA LYS A 223 -15.40 -2.85 -16.29
C LYS A 223 -14.08 -2.11 -16.06
N PHE A 224 -13.47 -2.26 -14.89
CA PHE A 224 -12.18 -1.64 -14.58
C PHE A 224 -11.01 -2.23 -15.37
N THR A 225 -11.02 -3.53 -15.68
CA THR A 225 -9.97 -4.16 -16.50
C THR A 225 -9.98 -3.66 -17.95
N LYS A 226 -11.16 -3.55 -18.58
CA LYS A 226 -11.31 -2.96 -19.92
C LYS A 226 -10.86 -1.50 -19.99
N ILE A 227 -11.14 -0.71 -18.95
CA ILE A 227 -10.68 0.69 -18.86
C ILE A 227 -9.15 0.73 -18.77
N LYS A 228 -8.53 -0.16 -17.99
CA LYS A 228 -7.07 -0.23 -17.81
C LYS A 228 -6.32 -0.62 -19.10
N GLU A 229 -6.91 -1.45 -19.94
CA GLU A 229 -6.36 -1.79 -21.27
C GLU A 229 -6.43 -0.61 -22.25
N LYS A 230 -7.52 0.17 -22.21
CA LYS A 230 -7.67 1.37 -23.04
C LYS A 230 -6.57 2.42 -22.78
N TYR A 231 -6.12 2.54 -21.51
CA TYR A 231 -5.01 3.43 -21.12
C TYR A 231 -3.60 2.85 -21.37
N LYS A 232 -3.48 1.56 -21.72
CA LYS A 232 -2.22 0.93 -22.15
C LYS A 232 -1.97 1.03 -23.65
N SER A 233 -2.97 1.39 -24.46
CA SER A 233 -2.74 1.61 -25.90
C SER A 233 -1.77 2.78 -26.09
N SER A 234 -0.69 2.54 -26.85
CA SER A 234 0.44 3.46 -27.06
C SER A 234 0.01 4.87 -27.48
N SER A 235 -1.09 4.96 -28.23
CA SER A 235 -1.65 6.22 -28.76
C SER A 235 -2.07 7.23 -27.68
N VAL A 236 -2.61 6.79 -26.53
CA VAL A 236 -3.06 7.73 -25.48
C VAL A 236 -1.88 8.22 -24.64
N ARG A 237 -0.90 7.35 -24.36
CA ARG A 237 0.33 7.72 -23.66
C ARG A 237 1.16 8.69 -24.50
N GLU A 238 1.28 8.48 -25.80
CA GLU A 238 1.97 9.41 -26.70
C GLU A 238 1.35 10.80 -26.67
N ARG A 239 0.02 10.90 -26.80
CA ARG A 239 -0.70 12.19 -26.74
C ARG A 239 -0.51 12.94 -25.43
N ILE A 240 -0.45 12.24 -24.29
CA ILE A 240 -0.19 12.87 -22.98
C ILE A 240 1.25 13.39 -22.90
N THR A 241 2.22 12.62 -23.41
CA THR A 241 3.62 13.04 -23.41
C THR A 241 3.89 14.21 -24.36
N GLU A 242 3.22 14.26 -25.52
CA GLU A 242 3.31 15.38 -26.46
C GLU A 242 2.67 16.64 -25.90
N ASN A 243 1.49 16.56 -25.28
CA ASN A 243 0.85 17.70 -24.63
C ASN A 243 1.70 18.25 -23.48
N ALA A 244 2.32 17.40 -22.67
CA ALA A 244 3.22 17.82 -21.59
C ALA A 244 4.50 18.51 -22.13
N LYS A 245 5.04 18.05 -23.27
CA LYS A 245 6.18 18.70 -23.94
C LYS A 245 5.79 20.06 -24.53
N ASN A 246 4.59 20.20 -25.09
CA ASN A 246 4.06 21.45 -25.63
C ASN A 246 3.75 22.49 -24.54
N LEU A 247 3.28 22.05 -23.37
CA LEU A 247 3.09 22.90 -22.20
C LEU A 247 4.41 23.42 -21.61
N LYS A 248 5.50 22.64 -21.69
CA LYS A 248 6.83 23.08 -21.25
C LYS A 248 7.50 24.06 -22.24
N LYS A 249 7.14 24.01 -23.53
CA LYS A 249 7.62 24.96 -24.55
C LYS A 249 6.95 26.33 -24.44
N LYS A 250 5.72 26.40 -23.93
CA LYS A 250 5.04 27.67 -23.61
C LYS A 250 5.37 28.02 -22.17
N GLY A 251 6.38 28.87 -21.96
CA GLY A 251 6.80 29.33 -20.63
C GLY A 251 5.64 29.91 -19.78
N PRO A 252 5.85 30.14 -18.48
CA PRO A 252 4.78 30.52 -17.55
C PRO A 252 4.12 31.82 -18.01
N ARG A 253 2.81 31.76 -18.26
CA ARG A 253 2.01 32.94 -18.58
C ARG A 253 1.87 33.79 -17.33
N ARG A 254 2.24 35.07 -17.43
CA ARG A 254 1.93 36.07 -16.41
C ARG A 254 0.41 36.18 -16.27
N PRO A 255 -0.16 36.29 -15.06
CA PRO A 255 -1.57 36.65 -14.90
C PRO A 255 -1.74 38.10 -15.37
N GLY A 256 -2.35 38.29 -16.52
CA GLY A 256 -2.62 39.60 -17.11
C GLY A 256 -3.55 39.47 -18.31
N ASP A 257 -4.70 40.13 -18.19
CA ASP A 257 -5.74 40.41 -19.18
C ASP A 257 -6.54 39.22 -19.74
N LEU A 258 -7.52 38.78 -18.94
CA LEU A 258 -8.76 38.23 -19.45
C LEU A 258 -9.55 39.38 -20.11
N SER A 259 -9.46 39.49 -21.44
CA SER A 259 -10.34 40.36 -22.21
C SER A 259 -11.78 39.89 -22.07
N ILE A 260 -12.65 40.79 -21.61
CA ILE A 260 -14.09 40.60 -21.38
C ILE A 260 -14.86 41.34 -22.47
N ASP A 261 -14.61 41.05 -23.74
CA ASP A 261 -15.50 41.51 -24.80
C ASP A 261 -15.99 40.30 -25.60
N GLY A 262 -17.22 39.91 -25.29
CA GLY A 262 -18.02 38.99 -26.08
C GLY A 262 -18.80 39.79 -27.12
N THR A 263 -18.24 39.91 -28.31
CA THR A 263 -18.95 40.36 -29.51
C THR A 263 -18.76 39.32 -30.59
N GLY A 264 -19.70 38.38 -30.60
CA GLY A 264 -19.88 37.36 -31.62
C GLY A 264 -21.38 37.16 -31.86
N MET A 265 -22.06 38.26 -32.15
CA MET A 265 -23.38 38.32 -32.78
C MET A 265 -23.30 39.52 -33.72
N ASP A 266 -23.37 39.26 -35.02
CA ASP A 266 -24.32 39.89 -35.95
C ASP A 266 -24.08 39.35 -37.37
N ASP A 267 -25.16 38.80 -37.92
CA ASP A 267 -25.57 38.49 -39.31
C ASP A 267 -24.65 37.76 -40.29
#